data_AF-A0A286TUK7-F1
#
_entry.id   AF-A0A286TUK7-F1
#
_cell.length_a   1.000
_cell.length_b   1.000
_cell.length_c   1.000
_cell.angle_alpha   90.00
_cell.angle_beta   90.00
_cell.angle_gamma   90.00
#
_symmetry.space_group_name_H-M   'P 1'
#
loop_
_entity.id
_entity.type
_entity.pdbx_description
1 polymer ?
#
loop_
_entity_poly.entity_id
_entity_poly.type
_entity_poly.pdbx_seq_one_letter_code
_entity_poly.pdbx_strand_id
1 'polypeptide(L)'
;MTMANENGKFYHFMERMKFREFKALWLIFIVTGIFLIGAVMDQIKSSAKIDPMKDVYLFLHGRKDLKEEAEGVLITLGFSKENIIAASSKNVGNVGDYMAMLWRPPRPDQIKIQQITEVKEVEPDKMFGYWKGVLKKDIDYFLLK
;
A
#
# COMPACT_ATOMS: atom_id res chain seq x y z
N MET A 1 30.41 34.13 22.69
CA MET A 1 29.28 33.89 23.62
C MET A 1 28.64 32.57 23.20
N THR A 2 28.88 31.53 23.98
CA THR A 2 28.72 30.12 23.61
C THR A 2 27.25 29.68 23.63
N MET A 3 26.80 29.12 22.50
CA MET A 3 25.59 28.31 22.44
C MET A 3 25.84 27.02 23.21
N ALA A 4 25.26 26.89 24.39
CA ALA A 4 25.25 25.63 25.13
C ALA A 4 23.93 25.49 25.87
N ASN A 5 23.36 24.29 25.75
CA ASN A 5 22.47 23.65 26.71
C ASN A 5 20.96 23.98 26.64
N GLU A 6 20.30 23.47 25.60
CA GLU A 6 18.86 23.16 25.64
C GLU A 6 18.61 21.70 26.06
N ASN A 7 19.55 20.79 25.75
CA ASN A 7 19.47 19.35 26.03
C ASN A 7 19.52 18.98 27.53
N GLY A 8 20.14 19.81 28.36
CA GLY A 8 20.25 19.58 29.81
C GLY A 8 19.00 19.98 30.58
N LYS A 9 18.16 20.88 30.04
CA LYS A 9 16.86 21.21 30.64
C LYS A 9 15.89 20.02 30.56
N PHE A 10 15.90 19.30 29.45
CA PHE A 10 15.06 18.12 29.26
C PHE A 10 15.50 16.95 30.15
N TYR A 11 16.81 16.72 30.27
CA TYR A 11 17.37 15.72 31.18
C TYR A 11 17.07 16.03 32.65
N HIS A 12 17.20 17.28 33.09
CA HIS A 12 16.84 17.68 34.45
C HIS A 12 15.33 17.66 34.72
N PHE A 13 14.49 17.91 33.70
CA PHE A 13 13.04 17.74 33.80
C PHE A 13 12.66 16.26 33.96
N MET A 14 13.34 15.37 33.22
CA MET A 14 13.18 13.92 33.33
C MET A 14 13.67 13.37 34.69
N GLU A 15 14.75 13.93 35.25
CA GLU A 15 15.21 13.59 36.62
C GLU A 15 14.23 14.02 37.69
N ARG A 16 13.61 15.21 37.56
CA ARG A 16 12.61 15.70 38.52
C ARG A 16 11.33 14.87 38.52
N MET A 17 11.01 14.17 37.42
CA MET A 17 9.86 13.25 37.35
C MET A 17 10.13 11.86 37.93
N LYS A 18 11.37 11.51 38.31
CA LYS A 18 11.67 10.27 39.07
C LYS A 18 11.27 10.44 40.55
N PHE A 19 10.02 10.80 40.81
CA PHE A 19 9.47 10.87 42.15
C PHE A 19 8.98 9.47 42.57
N ARG A 20 9.39 9.08 43.78
CA ARG A 20 9.21 7.78 44.44
C ARG A 20 7.75 7.28 44.47
N GLU A 21 6.77 8.14 44.22
CA GLU A 21 5.32 7.88 44.25
C GLU A 21 4.69 7.59 42.88
N PHE A 22 5.37 7.92 41.77
CA PHE A 22 4.82 7.77 40.41
C PHE A 22 5.38 6.59 39.62
N LYS A 23 6.13 5.69 40.26
CA LYS A 23 6.72 4.50 39.59
C LYS A 23 5.67 3.64 38.87
N ALA A 24 4.50 3.49 39.47
CA ALA A 24 3.40 2.72 38.87
C ALA A 24 2.82 3.41 37.63
N LEU A 25 2.59 4.73 37.68
CA LEU A 25 2.14 5.49 36.50
C LEU A 25 3.16 5.43 35.37
N TRP A 26 4.45 5.53 35.70
CA TRP A 26 5.53 5.46 34.71
C TRP A 26 5.60 4.07 34.04
N LEU A 27 5.43 3.00 34.81
CA LEU A 27 5.29 1.64 34.28
C LEU A 27 4.08 1.51 33.35
N ILE A 28 2.93 2.10 33.71
CA ILE A 28 1.74 2.10 32.85
C ILE A 28 2.02 2.84 31.54
N PHE A 29 2.65 4.01 31.56
CA PHE A 29 3.01 4.72 30.33
C PHE A 29 3.95 3.92 29.42
N ILE A 30 4.91 3.20 29.99
CA ILE A 30 5.81 2.32 29.22
C ILE A 30 5.04 1.18 28.58
N VAL A 31 4.20 0.47 29.34
CA VAL A 31 3.43 -0.67 28.83
C VAL A 31 2.44 -0.21 27.75
N THR A 32 1.72 0.89 27.98
CA THR A 32 0.81 1.48 27.00
C THR A 32 1.55 1.97 25.75
N GLY A 33 2.74 2.56 25.92
CA GLY A 33 3.59 2.97 24.82
C GLY A 33 4.05 1.80 23.96
N ILE A 34 4.52 0.72 24.57
CA ILE A 34 4.92 -0.51 23.87
C ILE A 34 3.72 -1.12 23.13
N PHE A 35 2.55 -1.15 23.76
CA PHE A 35 1.33 -1.67 23.16
C PHE A 35 0.88 -0.82 21.95
N LEU A 36 0.92 0.51 22.07
CA LEU A 36 0.63 1.43 20.96
C LEU A 36 1.62 1.27 19.80
N ILE A 37 2.92 1.16 20.09
CA ILE A 37 3.94 0.92 19.06
C ILE A 37 3.69 -0.43 18.39
N GLY A 38 3.39 -1.48 19.16
CA GLY A 38 3.04 -2.80 18.63
C GLY A 38 1.83 -2.75 17.70
N ALA A 39 0.75 -2.07 18.09
CA ALA A 39 -0.44 -1.90 17.27
C ALA A 39 -0.17 -1.12 15.98
N VAL A 40 0.65 -0.06 16.05
CA VAL A 40 1.08 0.71 14.86
C VAL A 40 1.95 -0.14 13.95
N MET A 41 2.90 -0.91 14.49
CA MET A 41 3.73 -1.82 13.71
C MET A 41 2.92 -2.93 13.04
N ASP A 42 1.88 -3.44 13.71
CA ASP A 42 0.99 -4.47 13.16
C ASP A 42 0.10 -3.91 12.03
N GLN A 43 -0.37 -2.67 12.16
CA GLN A 43 -1.04 -1.94 11.07
C GLN A 43 -0.14 -1.74 9.85
N ILE A 44 1.14 -1.39 10.05
CA ILE A 44 2.13 -1.26 8.97
C ILE A 44 2.42 -2.62 8.31
N LYS A 45 2.33 -3.72 9.07
CA LYS A 45 2.54 -5.08 8.55
C LYS A 45 1.30 -5.62 7.80
N SER A 46 0.12 -5.13 8.16
CA SER A 46 -1.18 -5.57 7.62
C SER A 46 -1.58 -4.88 6.32
N SER A 47 -0.98 -3.76 5.94
CA SER A 47 -1.03 -3.32 4.54
C SER A 47 -0.11 -4.24 3.75
N ALA A 48 -0.68 -5.06 2.87
CA ALA A 48 0.12 -5.90 1.98
C ALA A 48 1.02 -4.96 1.17
N LYS A 49 2.29 -4.87 1.56
CA LYS A 49 3.26 -3.96 0.95
C LYS A 49 3.38 -4.34 -0.53
N ILE A 50 2.91 -3.46 -1.40
CA ILE A 50 3.03 -3.63 -2.85
C ILE A 50 4.51 -3.81 -3.18
N ASP A 51 4.83 -4.86 -3.93
CA ASP A 51 6.16 -5.13 -4.44
C ASP A 51 6.30 -4.50 -5.84
N PRO A 52 6.99 -3.35 -5.97
CA PRO A 52 7.08 -2.63 -7.24
C PRO A 52 7.96 -3.33 -8.29
N MET A 53 8.70 -4.39 -7.90
CA MET A 53 9.50 -5.18 -8.83
C MET A 53 8.65 -6.16 -9.64
N LYS A 54 7.38 -6.35 -9.28
CA LYS A 54 6.42 -7.18 -10.01
C LYS A 54 5.74 -6.40 -11.13
N ASP A 55 5.23 -7.14 -12.10
CA ASP A 55 4.42 -6.58 -13.16
C ASP A 55 3.05 -6.13 -12.63
N VAL A 56 2.53 -5.05 -13.20
CA VAL A 56 1.17 -4.56 -12.96
C VAL A 56 0.43 -4.42 -14.28
N TYR A 57 -0.68 -5.14 -14.39
CA TYR A 57 -1.53 -5.18 -15.58
C TYR A 57 -2.64 -4.13 -15.47
N LEU A 58 -2.54 -3.07 -16.28
CA LEU A 58 -3.42 -1.90 -16.24
C LEU A 58 -4.65 -2.06 -17.16
N PHE A 59 -5.84 -2.03 -16.55
CA PHE A 59 -7.13 -2.06 -17.21
C PHE A 59 -7.78 -0.68 -17.23
N LEU A 60 -8.00 -0.16 -18.44
CA LEU A 60 -8.57 1.18 -18.66
C LEU A 60 -10.09 1.20 -18.89
N HIS A 61 -10.74 0.05 -19.09
CA HIS A 61 -12.19 -0.04 -19.36
C HIS A 61 -12.72 0.96 -20.40
N GLY A 62 -11.95 1.23 -21.46
CA GLY A 62 -12.31 2.16 -22.53
C GLY A 62 -11.93 3.63 -22.27
N ARG A 63 -11.54 4.01 -21.05
CA ARG A 63 -11.09 5.36 -20.68
C ARG A 63 -9.61 5.56 -20.96
N LYS A 64 -9.24 5.57 -22.25
CA LYS A 64 -7.86 5.80 -22.70
C LYS A 64 -7.33 7.17 -22.31
N ASP A 65 -8.22 8.14 -22.14
CA ASP A 65 -7.94 9.49 -21.65
C ASP A 65 -7.32 9.51 -20.25
N LEU A 66 -7.64 8.52 -19.40
CA LEU A 66 -7.12 8.42 -18.03
C LEU A 66 -5.82 7.61 -17.92
N LYS A 67 -5.21 7.23 -19.04
CA LYS A 67 -4.03 6.34 -19.03
C LYS A 67 -2.84 6.98 -18.31
N GLU A 68 -2.49 8.21 -18.65
CA GLU A 68 -1.29 8.87 -18.10
C GLU A 68 -1.42 9.09 -16.59
N GLU A 69 -2.60 9.54 -16.15
CA GLU A 69 -2.94 9.74 -14.75
C GLU A 69 -2.86 8.42 -13.96
N ALA A 70 -3.42 7.34 -14.54
CA ALA A 70 -3.35 6.01 -13.96
C ALA A 70 -1.92 5.50 -13.82
N GLU A 71 -1.10 5.66 -14.86
CA GLU A 71 0.32 5.31 -14.83
C GLU A 71 1.08 6.17 -13.80
N GLY A 72 0.74 7.45 -13.64
CA GLY A 72 1.32 8.33 -12.64
C GLY A 72 1.07 7.87 -11.20
N VAL A 73 -0.13 7.37 -10.90
CA VAL A 73 -0.44 6.74 -9.61
C VAL A 73 0.43 5.51 -9.39
N LEU A 74 0.55 4.61 -10.38
CA LEU A 74 1.38 3.41 -10.28
C LEU A 74 2.87 3.73 -10.09
N ILE A 75 3.38 4.75 -10.79
CA ILE A 75 4.77 5.21 -10.62
C ILE A 75 4.98 5.77 -9.21
N THR A 76 4.00 6.47 -8.64
CA THR A 76 4.07 6.96 -7.25
C THR A 76 4.09 5.81 -6.24
N LEU A 77 3.48 4.66 -6.58
CA LEU A 77 3.55 3.42 -5.80
C LEU A 77 4.89 2.67 -5.98
N GLY A 78 5.77 3.17 -6.84
CA GLY A 78 7.13 2.68 -7.04
C GLY A 78 7.32 1.78 -8.26
N PHE A 79 6.25 1.44 -9.00
CA PHE A 79 6.38 0.66 -10.23
C PHE A 79 7.21 1.43 -11.26
N SER A 80 8.14 0.75 -11.91
CA SER A 80 8.82 1.31 -13.07
C SER A 80 7.91 1.26 -14.30
N LYS A 81 8.21 2.08 -15.32
CA LYS A 81 7.34 2.21 -16.51
C LYS A 81 7.23 0.89 -17.28
N GLU A 82 8.33 0.15 -17.31
CA GLU A 82 8.47 -1.16 -17.96
C GLU A 82 7.65 -2.25 -17.28
N ASN A 83 7.41 -2.14 -15.96
CA ASN A 83 6.58 -3.08 -15.20
C ASN A 83 5.09 -2.75 -15.32
N ILE A 84 4.70 -1.61 -15.90
CA ILE A 84 3.30 -1.23 -16.14
C ILE A 84 2.88 -1.73 -17.52
N ILE A 85 2.18 -2.87 -17.53
CA ILE A 85 1.79 -3.58 -18.74
C ILE A 85 0.33 -3.26 -19.06
N ALA A 86 0.04 -2.89 -20.30
CA ALA A 86 -1.35 -2.75 -20.75
C ALA A 86 -2.04 -4.13 -20.74
N ALA A 87 -3.14 -4.27 -20.01
CA ALA A 87 -3.84 -5.54 -19.91
C ALA A 87 -4.43 -5.97 -21.26
N SER A 88 -4.35 -7.27 -21.56
CA SER A 88 -4.91 -7.88 -22.77
C SER A 88 -5.69 -9.15 -22.41
N SER A 89 -6.63 -9.58 -23.25
CA SER A 89 -7.39 -10.81 -23.02
C SER A 89 -6.57 -12.10 -23.13
N LYS A 90 -5.33 -12.00 -23.64
CA LYS A 90 -4.46 -13.13 -23.99
C LYS A 90 -3.34 -13.37 -22.97
N ASN A 91 -2.69 -12.30 -22.53
CA ASN A 91 -1.57 -12.37 -21.61
C ASN A 91 -2.04 -12.01 -20.20
N VAL A 92 -2.17 -13.03 -19.36
CA VAL A 92 -2.47 -12.89 -17.94
C VAL A 92 -1.16 -13.00 -17.16
N GLY A 93 -1.02 -12.20 -16.11
CA GLY A 93 0.17 -12.21 -15.26
C GLY A 93 0.31 -13.51 -14.45
N ASN A 94 1.36 -13.55 -13.63
CA ASN A 94 1.69 -14.66 -12.76
C ASN A 94 1.19 -14.45 -11.33
N VAL A 95 1.20 -15.50 -10.53
CA VAL A 95 0.96 -15.39 -9.09
C VAL A 95 1.98 -14.43 -8.46
N GLY A 96 1.46 -13.45 -7.71
CA GLY A 96 2.24 -12.38 -7.09
C GLY A 96 2.27 -11.08 -7.89
N ASP A 97 1.99 -11.12 -9.20
CA ASP A 97 1.83 -9.91 -10.02
C ASP A 97 0.54 -9.18 -9.66
N TYR A 98 0.42 -7.94 -10.12
CA TYR A 98 -0.69 -7.07 -9.76
C TYR A 98 -1.60 -6.78 -10.95
N MET A 99 -2.85 -6.48 -10.62
CA MET A 99 -3.84 -5.94 -11.53
C MET A 99 -4.26 -4.56 -11.03
N ALA A 100 -4.19 -3.57 -11.91
CA ALA A 100 -4.64 -2.22 -11.65
C ALA A 100 -5.84 -1.92 -12.55
N MET A 101 -7.00 -1.65 -11.96
CA MET A 101 -8.21 -1.36 -12.72
C MET A 101 -8.73 0.03 -12.42
N LEU A 102 -9.05 0.80 -13.47
CA LEU A 102 -9.85 2.02 -13.33
C LEU A 102 -11.21 1.66 -12.72
N TRP A 103 -11.49 2.20 -11.54
CA TRP A 103 -12.60 1.78 -10.70
C TRP A 103 -13.60 2.89 -10.41
N ARG A 104 -14.84 2.42 -10.21
CA ARG A 104 -16.15 3.04 -10.38
C ARG A 104 -16.52 3.40 -11.84
N PRO A 105 -16.55 2.41 -12.76
CA PRO A 105 -17.20 2.61 -14.06
C PRO A 105 -18.66 3.10 -13.90
N PRO A 106 -19.19 3.92 -14.83
CA PRO A 106 -18.58 4.33 -16.10
C PRO A 106 -17.65 5.54 -16.00
N ARG A 107 -17.65 6.26 -14.86
CA ARG A 107 -16.78 7.43 -14.61
C ARG A 107 -15.78 7.10 -13.51
N PRO A 108 -14.74 6.29 -13.82
CA PRO A 108 -13.75 5.94 -12.83
C PRO A 108 -13.00 7.17 -12.34
N ASP A 109 -12.81 7.24 -11.03
CA ASP A 109 -12.12 8.30 -10.29
C ASP A 109 -11.02 7.74 -9.38
N GLN A 110 -10.79 6.43 -9.44
CA GLN A 110 -9.77 5.74 -8.65
C GLN A 110 -9.21 4.54 -9.42
N ILE A 111 -8.04 4.06 -9.00
CA ILE A 111 -7.45 2.77 -9.38
C ILE A 111 -7.65 1.79 -8.24
N LYS A 112 -8.19 0.61 -8.55
CA LYS A 112 -8.20 -0.55 -7.66
C LYS A 112 -6.98 -1.42 -7.94
N ILE A 113 -6.17 -1.70 -6.92
CA ILE A 113 -5.03 -2.64 -6.99
C ILE A 113 -5.45 -3.98 -6.39
N GLN A 114 -5.16 -5.06 -7.12
CA GLN A 114 -5.39 -6.43 -6.68
C GLN A 114 -4.15 -7.27 -6.96
N GLN A 115 -3.79 -8.18 -6.06
CA GLN A 115 -2.71 -9.13 -6.28
C GLN A 115 -3.27 -10.42 -6.88
N ILE A 116 -2.60 -10.97 -7.89
CA ILE A 116 -2.91 -12.27 -8.46
C ILE A 116 -2.47 -13.35 -7.47
N THR A 117 -3.43 -14.16 -7.03
CA THR A 117 -3.22 -15.21 -6.03
C THR A 117 -3.23 -16.61 -6.64
N GLU A 118 -3.91 -16.79 -7.77
CA GLU A 118 -3.94 -18.05 -8.50
C GLU A 118 -4.20 -17.77 -9.98
N VAL A 119 -3.61 -18.59 -10.86
CA VAL A 119 -3.85 -18.57 -12.31
C VAL A 119 -4.19 -19.99 -12.74
N LYS A 120 -5.43 -20.20 -13.20
CA LYS A 120 -5.93 -21.48 -13.72
C LYS A 120 -5.97 -21.45 -15.23
N GLU A 121 -5.57 -22.57 -15.84
CA GLU A 121 -5.78 -22.79 -17.26
C GLU A 121 -7.27 -23.00 -17.53
N VAL A 122 -7.85 -22.12 -18.35
CA VAL A 122 -9.28 -22.11 -18.69
C VAL A 122 -9.46 -21.74 -20.16
N GLU A 123 -10.56 -22.18 -20.75
CA GLU A 123 -10.98 -21.64 -22.05
C GLU A 123 -11.28 -20.13 -21.94
N PRO A 124 -10.85 -19.32 -22.92
CA PRO A 124 -10.99 -17.88 -22.86
C PRO A 124 -12.46 -17.47 -22.99
N ASP A 125 -12.89 -16.61 -22.09
CA ASP A 125 -14.22 -16.02 -22.12
C ASP A 125 -14.33 -14.90 -23.17
N LYS A 126 -15.52 -14.67 -23.74
CA LYS A 126 -15.73 -13.60 -24.73
C LYS A 126 -15.48 -12.20 -24.16
N MET A 127 -15.82 -11.98 -22.89
CA MET A 127 -15.72 -10.68 -22.23
C MET A 127 -14.41 -10.54 -21.45
N PHE A 128 -13.97 -11.60 -20.76
CA PHE A 128 -12.82 -11.54 -19.86
C PHE A 128 -11.56 -12.24 -20.41
N GLY A 129 -11.64 -12.98 -21.52
CA GLY A 129 -10.52 -13.77 -22.03
C GLY A 129 -10.02 -14.77 -20.98
N TYR A 130 -8.70 -14.91 -20.88
CA TYR A 130 -8.07 -15.78 -19.89
C TYR A 130 -8.14 -15.22 -18.45
N TRP A 131 -8.51 -13.95 -18.24
CA TRP A 131 -8.66 -13.38 -16.89
C TRP A 131 -9.77 -14.04 -16.06
N LYS A 132 -10.65 -14.81 -16.69
CA LYS A 132 -11.62 -15.68 -16.00
C LYS A 132 -10.94 -16.72 -15.10
N GLY A 133 -9.75 -17.18 -15.47
CA GLY A 133 -8.96 -18.14 -14.69
C GLY A 133 -8.14 -17.53 -13.57
N VAL A 134 -8.18 -16.20 -13.41
CA VAL A 134 -7.30 -15.47 -12.48
C VAL A 134 -8.05 -15.12 -11.19
N LEU A 135 -7.61 -15.72 -10.08
CA LEU A 135 -8.05 -15.33 -8.74
C LEU A 135 -7.16 -14.24 -8.18
N LYS A 136 -7.79 -13.31 -7.49
CA LYS A 136 -7.20 -12.03 -7.12
C LYS A 136 -7.70 -11.59 -5.76
N LYS A 137 -6.82 -10.94 -5.00
CA LYS A 137 -7.09 -10.38 -3.69
C LYS A 137 -6.97 -8.86 -3.75
N ASP A 138 -7.98 -8.17 -3.24
CA ASP A 138 -7.95 -6.71 -3.13
C ASP A 138 -6.82 -6.27 -2.20
N ILE A 139 -6.05 -5.27 -2.65
CA ILE A 139 -4.97 -4.68 -1.87
C ILE A 139 -5.41 -3.30 -1.40
N ASP A 140 -5.69 -2.38 -2.33
CA ASP A 140 -6.04 -1.00 -1.99
C ASP A 140 -6.70 -0.25 -3.17
N TYR A 141 -7.12 0.99 -2.91
CA TYR A 141 -7.72 1.92 -3.87
C TYR A 141 -7.02 3.28 -3.80
N PHE A 142 -6.66 3.84 -4.96
CA PHE A 142 -5.96 5.12 -5.06
C PHE A 142 -6.72 6.09 -5.95
N LEU A 143 -6.90 7.33 -5.52
CA LEU A 143 -7.58 8.35 -6.33
C LEU A 143 -6.75 8.70 -7.56
N LEU A 144 -7.46 8.91 -8.67
CA LEU A 144 -6.96 9.61 -9.85
C LEU A 144 -6.89 11.12 -9.50
N LYS A 145 -5.89 11.85 -10.01
CA LYS A 145 -5.58 13.24 -9.69
C LYS A 145 -5.85 14.20 -10.85
#